data_AF-A0A4Q0J0R4-F1
#
_entry.id   AF-A0A4Q0J0R4-F1
#
_cell.length_a   1.000
_cell.length_b   1.000
_cell.length_c   1.000
_cell.angle_alpha   90.00
_cell.angle_beta   90.00
_cell.angle_gamma   90.00
#
_symmetry.space_group_name_H-M   'P 1'
#
loop_
_entity.id
_entity.type
_entity.pdbx_description
1 polymer ?
#
loop_
_entity_poly.entity_id
_entity_poly.type
_entity_poly.pdbx_seq_one_letter_code
_entity_poly.pdbx_strand_id
1 'polypeptide(L)'
;MNYELTMKPRILILYTGGTIGMIEDAATKSLRPFDFNHLIDNVPKIKMLDYFIEHIQFDPPIDSSDMKPSNWADIASQIEKHYNEFDGFVVLHGTDTMAYTASALSFMLRNLDKPVIITGSQLPIGEVRTDGEENLITALQIAAAVDPVDNGPMIREVAILFENYLWRGNRATKKSADNFNAFKSYNYPPLAQIGLGINYNHDVLRRPDFHRPLEVFTAMDTSVMFIDLFPGISDSSLRHQLATPGIKAIVLRTYGAGNAPTTQWFYDAIRAAVDRGKIIVNVTQCIAGGVHTKRYYSGNRLLEAGAISGADITSEAAITKLMHLLARSCDTDTVAREMTIPICGEMSSQSAVRHP
;
A
#
# COMPACT_ATOMS: atom_id res chain seq x y z
N MET A 1 32.96 -25.96 20.62
CA MET A 1 32.63 -24.96 19.59
C MET A 1 31.57 -25.57 18.69
N ASN A 2 30.30 -25.34 19.01
CA ASN A 2 29.21 -25.70 18.11
C ASN A 2 29.15 -24.60 17.05
N TYR A 3 29.63 -24.91 15.85
CA TYR A 3 29.25 -24.15 14.67
C TYR A 3 27.78 -24.46 14.42
N GLU A 4 26.88 -23.63 14.96
CA GLU A 4 25.56 -23.50 14.35
C GLU A 4 25.82 -23.05 12.91
N LEU A 5 25.53 -23.93 11.95
CA LEU A 5 25.40 -23.55 10.56
C LEU A 5 24.24 -22.57 10.48
N THR A 6 24.51 -21.27 10.68
CA THR A 6 23.55 -20.22 10.39
C THR A 6 23.25 -20.31 8.91
N MET A 7 22.08 -20.87 8.56
CA MET A 7 21.63 -20.87 7.17
C MET A 7 21.59 -19.42 6.69
N LYS A 8 22.21 -19.17 5.53
CA LYS A 8 22.20 -17.84 4.92
C LYS A 8 20.75 -17.45 4.63
N PRO A 9 20.30 -16.23 4.99
CA PRO A 9 18.97 -15.75 4.66
C PRO A 9 18.67 -15.91 3.17
N ARG A 10 17.52 -16.48 2.84
CA ARG A 10 17.04 -16.70 1.48
C ARG A 10 16.03 -15.62 1.13
N ILE A 11 16.38 -14.69 0.26
CA ILE A 11 15.50 -13.58 -0.13
C ILE A 11 15.14 -13.68 -1.61
N LEU A 12 13.84 -13.55 -1.91
CA LEU A 12 13.36 -13.50 -3.30
C LEU A 12 13.08 -12.05 -3.70
N ILE A 13 13.69 -11.61 -4.80
CA ILE A 13 13.41 -10.31 -5.39
C ILE A 13 12.40 -10.48 -6.54
N LEU A 14 11.24 -9.84 -6.42
CA LEU A 14 10.28 -9.71 -7.50
C LEU A 14 10.54 -8.38 -8.23
N TYR A 15 11.18 -8.45 -9.39
CA TYR A 15 11.43 -7.28 -10.23
C TYR A 15 10.24 -7.05 -11.15
N THR A 16 9.35 -6.16 -10.70
CA THR A 16 8.12 -5.82 -11.44
C THR A 16 8.34 -4.76 -12.50
N GLY A 17 9.41 -3.97 -12.38
CA GLY A 17 9.74 -2.83 -13.24
C GLY A 17 10.08 -1.58 -12.43
N GLY A 18 9.77 -0.41 -12.98
CA GLY A 18 10.05 0.89 -12.36
C GLY A 18 11.43 1.46 -12.69
N THR A 19 11.61 2.73 -12.31
CA THR A 19 12.79 3.55 -12.64
C THR A 19 14.11 2.90 -12.28
N ILE A 20 14.16 2.12 -11.19
CA ILE A 20 15.39 1.45 -10.72
C ILE A 20 16.04 0.59 -11.79
N GLY A 21 15.27 -0.10 -12.62
CA GLY A 21 15.79 -0.91 -13.73
C GLY A 21 15.65 -0.23 -15.09
N MET A 22 15.67 1.10 -15.13
CA MET A 22 15.70 1.86 -16.38
C MET A 22 17.12 2.34 -16.70
N ILE A 23 17.41 2.58 -17.98
CA ILE A 23 18.62 3.22 -18.46
C ILE A 23 18.26 4.35 -19.42
N GLU A 24 19.01 5.45 -19.36
CA GLU A 24 18.85 6.53 -20.32
C GLU A 24 19.36 6.09 -21.70
N ASP A 25 18.46 6.10 -22.69
CA ASP A 25 18.82 5.94 -24.09
C ASP A 25 19.58 7.20 -24.55
N ALA A 26 20.86 7.02 -24.89
CA ALA A 26 21.77 8.13 -25.20
C ALA A 26 21.32 9.00 -26.40
N ALA A 27 20.52 8.45 -27.32
CA ALA A 27 20.06 9.14 -28.52
C ALA A 27 18.77 9.94 -28.26
N THR A 28 17.84 9.37 -27.50
CA THR A 28 16.51 9.95 -27.27
C THR A 28 16.37 10.67 -25.93
N LYS A 29 17.33 10.48 -25.01
CA LYS A 29 17.25 10.93 -23.61
C LYS A 29 16.06 10.37 -22.83
N SER A 30 15.41 9.32 -23.37
CA SER A 30 14.30 8.62 -22.74
C SER A 30 14.81 7.45 -21.90
N LEU A 31 14.08 7.13 -20.83
CA LEU A 31 14.39 5.98 -19.99
C LEU A 31 13.77 4.71 -20.60
N ARG A 32 14.55 3.62 -20.69
CA ARG A 32 14.08 2.30 -21.15
C ARG A 32 14.40 1.21 -20.14
N PRO A 33 13.53 0.21 -19.95
CA PRO A 33 13.80 -0.89 -19.03
C PRO A 33 14.93 -1.79 -19.54
N PHE A 34 15.67 -2.40 -18.62
CA PHE A 34 16.68 -3.42 -18.90
C PHE A 34 16.54 -4.63 -17.94
N ASP A 35 17.27 -5.72 -18.18
CA ASP A 35 17.14 -6.96 -17.40
C ASP A 35 17.68 -6.88 -15.95
N PHE A 36 17.25 -7.82 -15.10
CA PHE A 36 17.66 -7.83 -13.71
C PHE A 36 19.16 -8.10 -13.50
N ASN A 37 19.82 -8.84 -14.40
CA ASN A 37 21.24 -9.16 -14.27
C ASN A 37 22.09 -7.89 -14.29
N HIS A 38 21.78 -6.98 -15.23
CA HIS A 38 22.39 -5.67 -15.28
C HIS A 38 22.11 -4.82 -14.02
N LEU A 39 20.99 -5.05 -13.31
CA LEU A 39 20.64 -4.27 -12.12
C LEU A 39 21.57 -4.65 -10.98
N ILE A 40 21.81 -5.94 -10.79
CA ILE A 40 22.73 -6.46 -9.78
C ILE A 40 24.18 -6.08 -10.09
N ASP A 41 24.59 -6.01 -11.35
CA ASP A 41 25.93 -5.56 -11.74
C ASP A 41 26.20 -4.10 -11.33
N ASN A 42 25.16 -3.25 -11.26
CA ASN A 42 25.26 -1.88 -10.77
C ASN A 42 25.29 -1.77 -9.23
N VAL A 43 25.01 -2.87 -8.51
CA VAL A 43 24.97 -2.89 -7.03
C VAL A 43 25.89 -3.98 -6.47
N PRO A 44 27.21 -3.93 -6.71
CA PRO A 44 28.14 -4.98 -6.31
C PRO A 44 28.21 -5.18 -4.79
N LYS A 45 27.87 -4.15 -4.00
CA LYS A 45 27.85 -4.21 -2.52
C LYS A 45 26.84 -5.23 -1.97
N ILE A 46 25.82 -5.63 -2.73
CA ILE A 46 24.88 -6.70 -2.32
C ILE A 46 25.62 -7.99 -1.98
N LYS A 47 26.74 -8.28 -2.66
CA LYS A 47 27.57 -9.47 -2.39
C LYS A 47 28.18 -9.48 -0.99
N MET A 48 28.26 -8.33 -0.31
CA MET A 48 28.77 -8.20 1.06
C MET A 48 27.75 -8.62 2.12
N LEU A 49 26.46 -8.77 1.77
CA LEU A 49 25.41 -9.16 2.71
C LEU A 49 25.47 -10.65 3.10
N ASP A 50 26.13 -11.48 2.29
CA ASP A 50 26.20 -12.93 2.46
C ASP A 50 24.82 -13.65 2.50
N TYR A 51 23.87 -13.16 1.68
CA TYR A 51 22.54 -13.74 1.53
C TYR A 51 22.45 -14.64 0.30
N PHE A 52 21.52 -15.59 0.32
CA PHE A 52 21.09 -16.31 -0.87
C PHE A 52 19.96 -15.52 -1.54
N ILE A 53 20.24 -14.90 -2.68
CA ILE A 53 19.29 -14.03 -3.39
C ILE A 53 18.93 -14.67 -4.72
N GLU A 54 17.64 -14.93 -4.91
CA GLU A 54 17.07 -15.25 -6.21
C GLU A 54 16.17 -14.09 -6.69
N HIS A 55 15.85 -14.08 -7.98
CA HIS A 55 14.96 -13.08 -8.53
C HIS A 55 13.97 -13.69 -9.53
N ILE A 56 12.81 -13.06 -9.63
CA ILE A 56 11.84 -13.27 -10.71
C ILE A 56 11.65 -11.92 -11.38
N GLN A 57 11.95 -11.86 -12.67
CA GLN A 57 11.67 -10.69 -13.49
C GLN A 57 10.32 -10.87 -14.17
N PHE A 58 9.48 -9.83 -14.08
CA PHE A 58 8.27 -9.71 -14.87
C PHE A 58 8.65 -9.27 -16.28
N ASP A 59 8.10 -9.95 -17.29
CA ASP A 59 8.40 -9.69 -18.69
C ASP A 59 7.09 -9.43 -19.47
N PRO A 60 6.90 -8.23 -20.05
CA PRO A 60 7.81 -7.07 -19.94
C PRO A 60 7.79 -6.44 -18.54
N PRO A 61 8.86 -5.68 -18.16
CA PRO A 61 8.81 -4.83 -16.98
C PRO A 61 7.65 -3.83 -17.07
N ILE A 62 6.97 -3.63 -15.95
CA ILE A 62 5.74 -2.85 -15.85
C ILE A 62 6.07 -1.43 -15.41
N ASP A 63 5.61 -0.44 -16.16
CA ASP A 63 5.56 0.94 -15.69
C ASP A 63 4.48 1.06 -14.60
N SER A 64 4.83 1.65 -13.44
CA SER A 64 3.88 1.73 -12.33
C SER A 64 2.59 2.49 -12.69
N SER A 65 2.62 3.41 -13.65
CA SER A 65 1.42 4.11 -14.13
C SER A 65 0.44 3.22 -14.89
N ASP A 66 0.92 2.10 -15.44
CA ASP A 66 0.12 1.07 -16.14
C ASP A 66 -0.26 -0.12 -15.25
N MET A 67 0.09 -0.09 -13.96
CA MET A 67 -0.16 -1.15 -13.00
C MET A 67 -1.67 -1.41 -12.82
N LYS A 68 -2.06 -2.68 -12.83
CA LYS A 68 -3.46 -3.13 -12.72
C LYS A 68 -3.64 -4.14 -11.58
N PRO A 69 -4.88 -4.39 -11.12
CA PRO A 69 -5.13 -5.43 -10.12
C PRO A 69 -4.67 -6.83 -10.51
N SER A 70 -4.64 -7.17 -11.80
CA SER A 70 -4.06 -8.42 -12.28
C SER A 70 -2.56 -8.52 -11.98
N ASN A 71 -1.82 -7.43 -12.06
CA ASN A 71 -0.40 -7.42 -11.71
C ASN A 71 -0.19 -7.60 -10.20
N TRP A 72 -1.06 -7.02 -9.36
CA TRP A 72 -1.03 -7.28 -7.92
C TRP A 72 -1.30 -8.76 -7.61
N ALA A 73 -2.25 -9.38 -8.31
CA ALA A 73 -2.53 -10.81 -8.22
C ALA A 73 -1.30 -11.65 -8.63
N ASP A 74 -0.60 -11.27 -9.69
CA ASP A 74 0.62 -11.96 -10.13
C ASP A 74 1.72 -11.88 -9.06
N ILE A 75 1.96 -10.69 -8.48
CA ILE A 75 2.93 -10.49 -7.39
C ILE A 75 2.56 -11.37 -6.18
N ALA A 76 1.29 -11.31 -5.73
CA ALA A 76 0.82 -12.11 -4.61
C ALA A 76 0.96 -13.62 -4.86
N SER A 77 0.69 -14.06 -6.09
CA SER A 77 0.83 -15.48 -6.49
C SER A 77 2.28 -15.94 -6.51
N GLN A 78 3.24 -15.10 -6.93
CA GLN A 78 4.66 -15.43 -6.83
C GLN A 78 5.12 -15.54 -5.37
N ILE A 79 4.65 -14.64 -4.50
CA ILE A 79 4.93 -14.72 -3.06
C ILE A 79 4.36 -16.01 -2.48
N GLU A 80 3.11 -16.37 -2.80
CA GLU A 80 2.46 -17.60 -2.34
C GLU A 80 3.26 -18.85 -2.75
N LYS A 81 3.58 -18.94 -4.05
CA LYS A 81 4.28 -20.08 -4.65
C LYS A 81 5.63 -20.34 -3.98
N HIS A 82 6.36 -19.26 -3.66
CA HIS A 82 7.70 -19.33 -3.11
C HIS A 82 7.74 -19.11 -1.58
N TYR A 83 6.58 -19.06 -0.91
CA TYR A 83 6.46 -18.65 0.48
C TYR A 83 7.28 -19.51 1.44
N ASN A 84 7.34 -20.82 1.21
CA ASN A 84 8.05 -21.75 2.09
C ASN A 84 9.55 -21.87 1.76
N GLU A 85 9.99 -21.38 0.60
CA GLU A 85 11.37 -21.51 0.11
C GLU A 85 12.27 -20.34 0.52
N PHE A 86 11.67 -19.18 0.84
CA PHE A 86 12.38 -17.94 1.14
C PHE A 86 11.97 -17.38 2.50
N ASP A 87 12.88 -16.68 3.16
CA ASP A 87 12.71 -16.06 4.47
C ASP A 87 12.05 -14.68 4.37
N GLY A 88 12.16 -14.03 3.21
CA GLY A 88 11.58 -12.72 2.94
C GLY A 88 11.51 -12.38 1.46
N PHE A 89 10.72 -11.35 1.14
CA PHE A 89 10.45 -10.91 -0.23
C PHE A 89 10.74 -9.41 -0.38
N VAL A 90 11.43 -9.07 -1.46
CA VAL A 90 11.62 -7.67 -1.89
C VAL A 90 10.92 -7.47 -3.23
N VAL A 91 10.03 -6.49 -3.33
CA VAL A 91 9.34 -6.15 -4.58
C VAL A 91 9.92 -4.84 -5.11
N LEU A 92 10.65 -4.90 -6.21
CA LEU A 92 11.13 -3.71 -6.92
C LEU A 92 10.02 -3.19 -7.82
N HIS A 93 9.62 -1.94 -7.59
CA HIS A 93 8.41 -1.35 -8.16
C HIS A 93 8.61 0.13 -8.50
N GLY A 94 7.92 0.63 -9.53
CA GLY A 94 7.90 2.06 -9.86
C GLY A 94 7.19 2.90 -8.79
N THR A 95 7.60 4.15 -8.61
CA THR A 95 7.18 4.93 -7.43
C THR A 95 5.74 5.44 -7.51
N ASP A 96 5.17 5.66 -8.70
CA ASP A 96 3.89 6.36 -8.85
C ASP A 96 2.70 5.65 -8.21
N THR A 97 2.64 4.33 -8.32
CA THR A 97 1.53 3.52 -7.76
C THR A 97 1.98 2.56 -6.66
N MET A 98 3.21 2.69 -6.16
CA MET A 98 3.77 1.82 -5.13
C MET A 98 2.89 1.74 -3.87
N ALA A 99 2.30 2.86 -3.44
CA ALA A 99 1.40 2.90 -2.29
C ALA A 99 0.09 2.13 -2.51
N TYR A 100 -0.42 2.10 -3.76
CA TYR A 100 -1.57 1.28 -4.12
C TYR A 100 -1.22 -0.21 -4.11
N THR A 101 -0.09 -0.60 -4.71
CA THR A 101 0.38 -1.98 -4.71
C THR A 101 0.64 -2.49 -3.29
N ALA A 102 1.29 -1.68 -2.44
CA ALA A 102 1.53 -2.00 -1.04
C ALA A 102 0.22 -2.20 -0.27
N SER A 103 -0.76 -1.33 -0.51
CA SER A 103 -2.08 -1.45 0.10
C SER A 103 -2.81 -2.72 -0.37
N ALA A 104 -2.86 -2.97 -1.68
CA ALA A 104 -3.49 -4.15 -2.25
C ALA A 104 -2.89 -5.46 -1.70
N LEU A 105 -1.56 -5.60 -1.76
CA LEU A 105 -0.86 -6.79 -1.26
C LEU A 105 -1.10 -7.01 0.24
N SER A 106 -1.23 -5.93 1.03
CA SER A 106 -1.53 -6.06 2.46
C SER A 106 -2.90 -6.69 2.75
N PHE A 107 -3.87 -6.54 1.83
CA PHE A 107 -5.18 -7.20 1.92
C PHE A 107 -5.18 -8.60 1.28
N MET A 108 -4.42 -8.78 0.19
CA MET A 108 -4.30 -10.07 -0.50
C MET A 108 -3.56 -11.12 0.32
N LEU A 109 -2.52 -10.75 1.08
CA LEU A 109 -1.65 -11.65 1.84
C LEU A 109 -2.08 -11.74 3.31
N ARG A 110 -3.13 -12.52 3.59
CA ARG A 110 -3.67 -12.67 4.95
C ARG A 110 -2.80 -13.63 5.78
N ASN A 111 -2.66 -13.33 7.06
CA ASN A 111 -1.76 -14.06 7.99
C ASN A 111 -0.30 -14.09 7.50
N LEU A 112 0.13 -13.05 6.78
CA LEU A 112 1.53 -12.89 6.38
C LEU A 112 2.43 -12.85 7.62
N ASP A 113 3.44 -13.73 7.64
CA ASP A 113 4.41 -13.91 8.73
C ASP A 113 5.86 -13.74 8.25
N LYS A 114 6.04 -13.37 6.98
CA LYS A 114 7.35 -13.04 6.37
C LYS A 114 7.31 -11.62 5.79
N PRO A 115 8.44 -10.91 5.77
CA PRO A 115 8.49 -9.54 5.28
C PRO A 115 8.24 -9.50 3.77
N VAL A 116 7.40 -8.57 3.35
CA VAL A 116 7.25 -8.18 1.94
C VAL A 116 7.59 -6.69 1.86
N ILE A 117 8.83 -6.39 1.48
CA ILE A 117 9.35 -5.02 1.43
C ILE A 117 9.29 -4.52 -0.01
N ILE A 118 8.47 -3.51 -0.25
CA ILE A 118 8.35 -2.87 -1.55
C ILE A 118 9.28 -1.66 -1.56
N THR A 119 10.09 -1.55 -2.60
CA THR A 119 10.99 -0.41 -2.78
C THR A 119 11.23 -0.12 -4.25
N GLY A 120 12.00 0.92 -4.53
CA GLY A 120 12.35 1.36 -5.87
C GLY A 120 13.34 2.52 -5.79
N SER A 121 13.30 3.39 -6.79
CA SER A 121 14.15 4.58 -6.82
C SER A 121 13.49 5.70 -7.62
N GLN A 122 13.88 6.94 -7.33
CA GLN A 122 13.52 8.11 -8.13
C GLN A 122 14.46 8.29 -9.32
N LEU A 123 15.72 7.87 -9.19
CA LEU A 123 16.68 7.85 -10.28
C LEU A 123 17.03 6.41 -10.69
N PRO A 124 17.33 6.16 -11.97
CA PRO A 124 17.75 4.84 -12.40
C PRO A 124 19.02 4.35 -11.70
N ILE A 125 19.20 3.03 -11.56
CA ILE A 125 20.30 2.47 -10.76
C ILE A 125 21.70 2.79 -11.35
N GLY A 126 21.80 3.05 -12.65
CA GLY A 126 23.06 3.41 -13.30
C GLY A 126 23.46 4.88 -13.12
N GLU A 127 22.59 5.72 -12.54
CA GLU A 127 22.88 7.14 -12.34
C GLU A 127 23.79 7.40 -11.14
N VAL A 128 24.70 8.37 -11.26
CA VAL A 128 25.72 8.67 -10.24
C VAL A 128 25.12 9.03 -8.88
N ARG A 129 23.95 9.66 -8.87
CA ARG A 129 23.25 10.11 -7.64
C ARG A 129 22.03 9.24 -7.34
N THR A 130 22.01 8.00 -7.82
CA THR A 130 20.87 7.10 -7.62
C THR A 130 20.60 6.84 -6.14
N ASP A 131 19.33 6.81 -5.78
CA ASP A 131 18.82 6.31 -4.50
C ASP A 131 18.58 4.79 -4.52
N GLY A 132 18.65 4.15 -5.70
CA GLY A 132 18.30 2.75 -5.86
C GLY A 132 19.23 1.77 -5.17
N GLU A 133 20.53 2.04 -5.11
CA GLU A 133 21.52 1.14 -4.48
C GLU A 133 21.23 1.01 -2.98
N GLU A 134 21.11 2.14 -2.29
CA GLU A 134 20.87 2.16 -0.84
C GLU A 134 19.48 1.62 -0.48
N ASN A 135 18.45 1.98 -1.26
CA ASN A 135 17.09 1.45 -1.08
C ASN A 135 17.05 -0.08 -1.22
N LEU A 136 17.69 -0.64 -2.25
CA LEU A 136 17.71 -2.09 -2.47
C LEU A 136 18.49 -2.83 -1.38
N ILE A 137 19.71 -2.38 -1.04
CA ILE A 137 20.52 -3.00 0.00
C ILE A 137 19.77 -3.00 1.34
N THR A 138 19.19 -1.85 1.69
CA THR A 138 18.45 -1.71 2.95
C THR A 138 17.17 -2.56 2.94
N ALA A 139 16.48 -2.69 1.81
CA ALA A 139 15.30 -3.57 1.69
C ALA A 139 15.67 -5.04 1.94
N LEU A 140 16.80 -5.49 1.38
CA LEU A 140 17.33 -6.84 1.60
C LEU A 140 17.69 -7.08 3.07
N GLN A 141 18.35 -6.11 3.72
CA GLN A 141 18.68 -6.19 5.14
C GLN A 141 17.42 -6.29 6.02
N ILE A 142 16.37 -5.51 5.71
CA ILE A 142 15.09 -5.57 6.43
C ILE A 142 14.38 -6.90 6.18
N ALA A 143 14.40 -7.40 4.94
CA ALA A 143 13.78 -8.68 4.60
C ALA A 143 14.48 -9.89 5.26
N ALA A 144 15.77 -9.76 5.60
CA ALA A 144 16.55 -10.77 6.31
C ALA A 144 16.58 -10.57 7.84
N ALA A 145 16.07 -9.46 8.36
CA ALA A 145 16.17 -9.13 9.77
C ALA A 145 15.29 -10.03 10.64
N VAL A 146 15.85 -10.50 11.75
CA VAL A 146 15.15 -11.33 12.74
C VAL A 146 14.85 -10.55 14.02
N ASP A 147 13.71 -10.82 14.63
CA ASP A 147 13.33 -10.28 15.93
C ASP A 147 14.14 -11.02 17.02
N PRO A 148 14.92 -10.32 17.87
CA PRO A 148 15.68 -10.95 18.94
C PRO A 148 14.79 -11.59 20.03
N VAL A 149 13.49 -11.28 20.08
CA VAL A 149 12.55 -11.81 21.08
C VAL A 149 12.11 -13.23 20.75
N ASP A 150 11.77 -13.51 19.48
CA ASP A 150 11.20 -14.80 19.05
C ASP A 150 12.00 -15.51 17.94
N ASN A 151 13.10 -14.89 17.48
CA ASN A 151 13.98 -15.38 16.43
C ASN A 151 13.29 -15.62 15.07
N GLY A 152 12.07 -15.10 14.88
CA GLY A 152 11.41 -15.04 13.58
C GLY A 152 11.60 -13.69 12.89
N PRO A 153 10.89 -13.40 11.78
CA PRO A 153 11.14 -12.17 11.03
C PRO A 153 10.77 -10.90 11.81
N MET A 154 11.62 -9.87 11.72
CA MET A 154 11.41 -8.58 12.38
C MET A 154 10.13 -7.89 11.89
N ILE A 155 9.95 -7.87 10.56
CA ILE A 155 8.78 -7.34 9.86
C ILE A 155 7.95 -8.50 9.34
N ARG A 156 6.66 -8.49 9.68
CA ARG A 156 5.68 -9.53 9.32
C ARG A 156 4.47 -8.92 8.63
N GLU A 157 4.74 -7.98 7.73
CA GLU A 157 3.73 -7.22 7.01
C GLU A 157 4.28 -6.69 5.69
N VAL A 158 3.38 -6.19 4.84
CA VAL A 158 3.76 -5.46 3.63
C VAL A 158 4.18 -4.04 4.03
N ALA A 159 5.40 -3.65 3.67
CA ALA A 159 5.97 -2.36 4.02
C ALA A 159 6.60 -1.69 2.81
N ILE A 160 6.64 -0.36 2.81
CA ILE A 160 7.38 0.44 1.83
C ILE A 160 8.66 0.93 2.49
N LEU A 161 9.80 0.57 1.92
CA LEU A 161 11.07 1.20 2.26
C LEU A 161 11.38 2.27 1.21
N PHE A 162 11.62 3.49 1.67
CA PHE A 162 12.12 4.54 0.80
C PHE A 162 12.96 5.52 1.60
N GLU A 163 14.23 5.69 1.22
CA GLU A 163 15.20 6.54 1.89
C GLU A 163 15.31 6.19 3.40
N ASN A 164 15.06 7.18 4.25
CA ASN A 164 15.34 7.11 5.68
C ASN A 164 14.29 6.37 6.50
N TYR A 165 13.24 5.81 5.88
CA TYR A 165 12.10 5.27 6.62
C TYR A 165 11.49 4.01 6.01
N LEU A 166 11.13 3.09 6.89
CA LEU A 166 10.24 1.98 6.59
C LEU A 166 8.81 2.33 7.05
N TRP A 167 7.86 2.30 6.12
CA TRP A 167 6.46 2.62 6.37
C TRP A 167 5.58 1.38 6.25
N ARG A 168 4.55 1.26 7.09
CA ARG A 168 3.49 0.27 6.84
C ARG A 168 2.84 0.56 5.49
N GLY A 169 2.77 -0.43 4.62
CA GLY A 169 2.40 -0.25 3.21
C GLY A 169 1.05 0.42 3.00
N ASN A 170 0.02 -0.06 3.70
CA ASN A 170 -1.35 0.48 3.66
C ASN A 170 -1.58 1.76 4.47
N ARG A 171 -0.52 2.38 5.00
CA ARG A 171 -0.55 3.68 5.69
C ARG A 171 0.29 4.74 4.96
N ALA A 172 1.04 4.35 3.93
CA ALA A 172 1.92 5.22 3.20
C ALA A 172 1.24 5.86 1.98
N THR A 173 1.70 7.03 1.59
CA THR A 173 1.35 7.73 0.35
C THR A 173 2.58 8.38 -0.26
N LYS A 174 2.60 8.56 -1.59
CA LYS A 174 3.65 9.33 -2.27
C LYS A 174 3.36 10.82 -2.09
N LYS A 175 4.14 11.48 -1.24
CA LYS A 175 4.01 12.92 -0.92
C LYS A 175 4.79 13.85 -1.86
N SER A 176 5.70 13.32 -2.68
CA SER A 176 6.52 14.13 -3.58
C SER A 176 6.87 13.38 -4.86
N ALA A 177 6.79 14.08 -6.00
CA ALA A 177 7.26 13.59 -7.28
C ALA A 177 8.78 13.73 -7.44
N ASP A 178 9.38 14.81 -6.90
CA ASP A 178 10.76 15.20 -7.21
C ASP A 178 11.77 14.92 -6.10
N ASN A 179 11.32 14.77 -4.85
CA ASN A 179 12.23 14.51 -3.73
C ASN A 179 12.49 13.01 -3.59
N PHE A 180 13.73 12.67 -3.21
CA PHE A 180 14.12 11.32 -2.83
C PHE A 180 13.29 10.77 -1.68
N ASN A 181 13.04 11.58 -0.64
CA ASN A 181 12.10 11.21 0.42
C ASN A 181 10.65 11.37 -0.10
N ALA A 182 10.25 10.48 -0.99
CA ALA A 182 9.03 10.57 -1.79
C ALA A 182 7.79 10.07 -1.03
N PHE A 183 7.96 9.19 -0.04
CA PHE A 183 6.86 8.55 0.69
C PHE A 183 6.74 9.05 2.13
N LYS A 184 5.53 8.96 2.68
CA LYS A 184 5.27 9.23 4.10
C LYS A 184 3.99 8.54 4.56
N SER A 185 3.99 8.11 5.82
CA SER A 185 2.78 7.83 6.58
C SER A 185 2.48 8.98 7.52
N TYR A 186 1.27 9.52 7.47
CA TYR A 186 0.86 10.68 8.28
C TYR A 186 0.04 10.29 9.51
N ASN A 187 -0.72 9.19 9.42
CA ASN A 187 -1.61 8.70 10.48
C ASN A 187 -1.05 7.48 11.21
N TYR A 188 0.17 7.06 10.88
CA TYR A 188 0.86 5.97 11.57
C TYR A 188 2.37 6.23 11.63
N PRO A 189 3.06 5.99 12.75
CA PRO A 189 4.50 6.16 12.87
C PRO A 189 5.29 5.23 11.91
N PRO A 190 6.55 5.56 11.59
CA PRO A 190 7.41 4.65 10.84
C PRO A 190 7.62 3.35 11.61
N LEU A 191 7.72 2.23 10.87
CA LEU A 191 8.07 0.93 11.41
C LEU A 191 9.57 0.85 11.74
N ALA A 192 10.40 1.57 10.98
CA ALA A 192 11.80 1.75 11.26
C ALA A 192 12.32 3.08 10.71
N GLN A 193 13.38 3.60 11.33
CA GLN A 193 14.16 4.72 10.82
C GLN A 193 15.56 4.24 10.43
N ILE A 194 15.97 4.58 9.21
CA ILE A 194 17.25 4.22 8.63
C ILE A 194 18.21 5.38 8.90
N GLY A 195 19.35 5.07 9.52
CA GLY A 195 20.45 5.99 9.79
C GLY A 195 21.78 5.24 9.70
N LEU A 196 22.66 5.38 10.70
CA LEU A 196 23.87 4.54 10.79
C LEU A 196 23.56 3.03 10.92
N GLY A 197 22.34 2.71 11.33
CA GLY A 197 21.77 1.36 11.33
C GLY A 197 20.25 1.46 11.17
N ILE A 198 19.57 0.31 11.20
CA ILE A 198 18.11 0.24 11.08
C ILE A 198 17.50 0.19 12.49
N ASN A 199 16.80 1.25 12.88
CA ASN A 199 16.18 1.37 14.19
C ASN A 199 14.68 1.06 14.09
N TYR A 200 14.28 -0.14 14.53
CA TYR A 200 12.89 -0.60 14.49
C TYR A 200 12.07 -0.02 15.66
N ASN A 201 10.84 0.38 15.37
CA ASN A 201 9.87 0.81 16.37
C ASN A 201 9.01 -0.39 16.79
N HIS A 202 9.46 -1.14 17.77
CA HIS A 202 8.84 -2.41 18.18
C HIS A 202 7.37 -2.26 18.64
N ASP A 203 6.99 -1.10 19.20
CA ASP A 203 5.64 -0.86 19.74
C ASP A 203 4.54 -0.80 18.66
N VAL A 204 4.94 -0.63 17.40
CA VAL A 204 4.01 -0.40 16.29
C VAL A 204 4.04 -1.52 15.25
N LEU A 205 4.93 -2.49 15.40
CA LEU A 205 5.02 -3.63 14.49
C LEU A 205 3.83 -4.57 14.70
N ARG A 206 3.29 -5.11 13.59
CA ARG A 206 2.30 -6.19 13.70
C ARG A 206 2.97 -7.48 14.18
N ARG A 207 2.23 -8.21 15.00
CA ARG A 207 2.55 -9.56 15.45
C ARG A 207 1.35 -10.45 15.10
N PRO A 208 1.33 -11.04 13.89
CA PRO A 208 0.24 -11.91 13.47
C PRO A 208 0.16 -13.17 14.34
N ASP A 209 -0.97 -13.89 14.26
CA ASP A 209 -1.13 -15.20 14.88
C ASP A 209 -0.32 -16.24 14.12
N PHE A 210 0.81 -16.69 14.70
CA PHE A 210 1.77 -17.62 14.09
C PHE A 210 1.19 -19.02 13.80
N HIS A 211 -0.01 -19.33 14.32
CA HIS A 211 -0.65 -20.61 14.09
C HIS A 211 -1.47 -20.66 12.80
N ARG A 212 -1.62 -19.53 12.09
CA ARG A 212 -2.42 -19.47 10.86
C ARG A 212 -1.51 -19.46 9.64
N PRO A 213 -1.74 -20.36 8.66
CA PRO A 213 -0.98 -20.32 7.41
C PRO A 213 -1.31 -19.05 6.61
N LEU A 214 -0.38 -18.66 5.74
CA LEU A 214 -0.63 -17.64 4.72
C LEU A 214 -1.88 -18.03 3.92
N GLU A 215 -2.80 -17.09 3.76
CA GLU A 215 -3.98 -17.23 2.92
C GLU A 215 -3.92 -16.12 1.87
N VAL A 216 -3.81 -16.49 0.59
CA VAL A 216 -3.71 -15.53 -0.51
C VAL A 216 -5.04 -15.40 -1.23
N PHE A 217 -5.53 -14.16 -1.31
CA PHE A 217 -6.75 -13.83 -2.05
C PHE A 217 -6.44 -12.80 -3.13
N THR A 218 -6.35 -13.27 -4.37
CA THR A 218 -5.87 -12.47 -5.52
C THR A 218 -6.97 -11.66 -6.23
N ALA A 219 -8.25 -12.04 -6.05
CA ALA A 219 -9.34 -11.38 -6.75
C ALA A 219 -9.58 -9.95 -6.25
N MET A 220 -9.84 -9.04 -7.18
CA MET A 220 -10.14 -7.63 -6.94
C MET A 220 -11.28 -7.20 -7.85
N ASP A 221 -12.34 -6.61 -7.29
CA ASP A 221 -13.46 -6.07 -8.06
C ASP A 221 -13.23 -4.58 -8.30
N THR A 222 -13.04 -4.21 -9.56
CA THR A 222 -12.74 -2.83 -9.99
C THR A 222 -13.95 -1.92 -10.06
N SER A 223 -15.12 -2.36 -9.60
CA SER A 223 -16.37 -1.59 -9.53
C SER A 223 -16.35 -0.47 -8.47
N VAL A 224 -15.22 0.20 -8.31
CA VAL A 224 -14.95 1.27 -7.34
C VAL A 224 -14.71 2.58 -8.07
N MET A 225 -15.36 3.65 -7.61
CA MET A 225 -15.15 5.00 -8.10
C MET A 225 -14.53 5.88 -7.02
N PHE A 226 -13.71 6.84 -7.43
CA PHE A 226 -13.12 7.84 -6.55
C PHE A 226 -13.64 9.23 -6.94
N ILE A 227 -14.24 9.95 -5.99
CA ILE A 227 -14.80 11.30 -6.21
C ILE A 227 -14.13 12.25 -5.23
N ASP A 228 -13.48 13.29 -5.75
CA ASP A 228 -12.90 14.36 -4.92
C ASP A 228 -13.83 15.58 -4.90
N LEU A 229 -14.32 15.98 -3.71
CA LEU A 229 -15.17 17.15 -3.59
C LEU A 229 -14.39 18.45 -3.80
N PHE A 230 -15.02 19.45 -4.38
CA PHE A 230 -14.46 20.80 -4.44
C PHE A 230 -15.57 21.85 -4.35
N PRO A 231 -15.26 23.06 -3.85
CA PRO A 231 -16.24 24.14 -3.80
C PRO A 231 -16.80 24.41 -5.20
N GLY A 232 -18.11 24.23 -5.37
CA GLY A 232 -18.78 24.39 -6.67
C GLY A 232 -19.11 23.08 -7.40
N ILE A 233 -18.91 21.90 -6.79
CA ILE A 233 -19.46 20.65 -7.34
C ILE A 233 -20.97 20.80 -7.60
N SER A 234 -21.40 20.51 -8.82
CA SER A 234 -22.79 20.70 -9.24
C SER A 234 -23.63 19.45 -8.99
N ASP A 235 -24.93 19.66 -8.74
CA ASP A 235 -25.91 18.59 -8.58
C ASP A 235 -25.91 17.61 -9.77
N SER A 236 -25.91 18.16 -10.99
CA SER A 236 -25.90 17.36 -12.22
C SER A 236 -24.64 16.48 -12.34
N SER A 237 -23.46 17.03 -12.07
CA SER A 237 -22.19 16.30 -12.16
C SER A 237 -22.12 15.19 -11.14
N LEU A 238 -22.46 15.48 -9.88
CA LEU A 238 -22.43 14.47 -8.83
C LEU A 238 -23.44 13.35 -9.10
N ARG A 239 -24.68 13.69 -9.44
CA ARG A 239 -25.71 12.68 -9.75
C ARG A 239 -25.30 11.78 -10.91
N HIS A 240 -24.64 12.32 -11.94
CA HIS A 240 -24.16 11.52 -13.06
C HIS A 240 -23.08 10.52 -12.61
N GLN A 241 -22.08 10.97 -11.85
CA GLN A 241 -21.04 10.10 -11.28
C GLN A 241 -21.65 9.02 -10.35
N LEU A 242 -22.55 9.42 -9.46
CA LEU A 242 -23.26 8.50 -8.57
C LEU A 242 -24.19 7.53 -9.32
N ALA A 243 -24.60 7.81 -10.55
CA ALA A 243 -25.46 6.96 -11.36
C ALA A 243 -24.69 6.08 -12.35
N THR A 244 -23.36 6.21 -12.46
CA THR A 244 -22.54 5.42 -13.38
C THR A 244 -22.83 3.91 -13.24
N PRO A 245 -23.23 3.24 -14.34
CA PRO A 245 -23.50 1.80 -14.35
C PRO A 245 -22.26 0.98 -13.95
N GLY A 246 -22.49 -0.17 -13.31
CA GLY A 246 -21.42 -1.08 -12.90
C GLY A 246 -20.67 -0.69 -11.63
N ILE A 247 -20.71 0.58 -11.20
CA ILE A 247 -20.06 1.01 -9.95
C ILE A 247 -20.86 0.55 -8.72
N LYS A 248 -20.20 -0.21 -7.84
CA LYS A 248 -20.75 -0.76 -6.60
C LYS A 248 -20.34 0.04 -5.36
N ALA A 249 -19.13 0.61 -5.35
CA ALA A 249 -18.64 1.41 -4.23
C ALA A 249 -17.97 2.70 -4.69
N ILE A 250 -18.01 3.70 -3.82
CA ILE A 250 -17.49 5.05 -4.07
C ILE A 250 -16.68 5.48 -2.87
N VAL A 251 -15.41 5.85 -3.09
CA VAL A 251 -14.62 6.62 -2.14
C VAL A 251 -14.89 8.09 -2.41
N LEU A 252 -15.58 8.74 -1.47
CA LEU A 252 -15.90 10.15 -1.53
C LEU A 252 -14.90 10.91 -0.64
N ARG A 253 -13.97 11.65 -1.26
CA ARG A 253 -13.08 12.53 -0.51
C ARG A 253 -13.79 13.83 -0.14
N THR A 254 -13.82 14.13 1.16
CA THR A 254 -14.53 15.29 1.71
C THR A 254 -13.59 16.19 2.51
N TYR A 255 -14.07 17.37 2.90
CA TYR A 255 -13.22 18.40 3.52
C TYR A 255 -12.94 18.10 4.99
N GLY A 256 -11.72 18.43 5.45
CA GLY A 256 -11.38 18.46 6.88
C GLY A 256 -11.72 17.14 7.59
N ALA A 257 -12.53 17.21 8.65
CA ALA A 257 -12.91 16.05 9.45
C ALA A 257 -14.01 15.17 8.83
N GLY A 258 -14.22 15.21 7.51
CA GLY A 258 -15.26 14.44 6.83
C GLY A 258 -16.49 15.24 6.39
N ASN A 259 -16.35 16.56 6.19
CA ASN A 259 -17.44 17.48 5.93
C ASN A 259 -17.77 17.58 4.43
N ALA A 260 -19.06 17.54 4.10
CA ALA A 260 -19.58 17.72 2.75
C ALA A 260 -20.66 18.81 2.71
N PRO A 261 -21.09 19.27 1.52
CA PRO A 261 -22.21 20.21 1.38
C PRO A 261 -23.46 19.73 2.12
N THR A 262 -24.13 20.64 2.82
CA THR A 262 -25.34 20.36 3.62
C THR A 262 -26.65 20.67 2.89
N THR A 263 -26.56 21.01 1.60
CA THR A 263 -27.71 21.29 0.75
C THR A 263 -28.59 20.05 0.60
N GLN A 264 -29.90 20.25 0.46
CA GLN A 264 -30.84 19.13 0.37
C GLN A 264 -30.58 18.24 -0.85
N TRP A 265 -30.28 18.85 -2.01
CA TRP A 265 -29.97 18.10 -3.23
C TRP A 265 -28.77 17.17 -3.04
N PHE A 266 -27.75 17.56 -2.27
CA PHE A 266 -26.54 16.76 -2.06
C PHE A 266 -26.87 15.56 -1.18
N TYR A 267 -27.59 15.81 -0.09
CA TYR A 267 -28.12 14.74 0.76
C TYR A 267 -28.95 13.74 -0.06
N ASP A 268 -29.90 14.22 -0.86
CA ASP A 268 -30.77 13.37 -1.68
C ASP A 268 -29.98 12.59 -2.74
N ALA A 269 -28.92 13.18 -3.30
CA ALA A 269 -28.06 12.51 -4.28
C ALA A 269 -27.31 11.33 -3.65
N ILE A 270 -26.70 11.53 -2.49
CA ILE A 270 -26.01 10.48 -1.72
C ILE A 270 -27.01 9.41 -1.28
N ARG A 271 -28.13 9.82 -0.68
CA ARG A 271 -29.16 8.91 -0.19
C ARG A 271 -29.71 8.03 -1.31
N ALA A 272 -30.03 8.63 -2.47
CA ALA A 272 -30.51 7.87 -3.62
C ALA A 272 -29.46 6.90 -4.19
N ALA A 273 -28.16 7.19 -4.05
CA ALA A 273 -27.11 6.25 -4.45
C ALA A 273 -27.00 5.07 -3.48
N VAL A 274 -27.08 5.33 -2.17
CA VAL A 274 -27.11 4.29 -1.13
C VAL A 274 -28.36 3.42 -1.25
N ASP A 275 -29.54 4.01 -1.47
CA ASP A 275 -30.79 3.27 -1.66
C ASP A 275 -30.77 2.39 -2.93
N ARG A 276 -29.91 2.70 -3.90
CA ARG A 276 -29.62 1.83 -5.07
C ARG A 276 -28.55 0.76 -4.81
N GLY A 277 -28.11 0.60 -3.56
CA GLY A 277 -27.15 -0.41 -3.13
C GLY A 277 -25.68 -0.01 -3.33
N LYS A 278 -25.37 1.28 -3.55
CA LYS A 278 -23.97 1.74 -3.62
C LYS A 278 -23.39 1.98 -2.23
N ILE A 279 -22.18 1.49 -1.99
CA ILE A 279 -21.41 1.78 -0.78
C ILE A 279 -20.70 3.12 -0.96
N ILE A 280 -20.90 4.07 -0.05
CA ILE A 280 -20.20 5.36 -0.09
C ILE A 280 -19.32 5.48 1.14
N VAL A 281 -18.00 5.49 0.94
CA VAL A 281 -17.00 5.64 1.99
C VAL A 281 -16.51 7.08 2.02
N ASN A 282 -16.72 7.76 3.14
CA ASN A 282 -16.22 9.09 3.39
C ASN A 282 -14.74 9.03 3.82
N VAL A 283 -13.84 9.61 3.02
CA VAL A 283 -12.41 9.75 3.30
C VAL A 283 -12.06 11.24 3.32
N THR A 284 -11.11 11.67 4.13
CA THR A 284 -10.71 13.08 4.14
C THR A 284 -9.78 13.43 2.97
N GLN A 285 -9.89 14.67 2.48
CA GLN A 285 -8.90 15.28 1.60
C GLN A 285 -7.60 15.64 2.31
N CYS A 286 -7.67 15.87 3.63
CA CYS A 286 -6.50 16.23 4.42
C CYS A 286 -5.51 15.06 4.45
N ILE A 287 -4.23 15.39 4.28
CA ILE A 287 -3.16 14.39 4.23
C ILE A 287 -2.92 13.74 5.60
N ALA A 288 -3.27 14.44 6.69
CA ALA A 288 -3.21 13.94 8.06
C ALA A 288 -4.56 14.15 8.77
N GLY A 289 -4.87 13.28 9.72
CA GLY A 289 -6.16 13.21 10.40
C GLY A 289 -7.12 12.21 9.74
N GLY A 290 -8.39 12.29 10.12
CA GLY A 290 -9.41 11.37 9.63
C GLY A 290 -10.82 11.92 9.73
N VAL A 291 -11.78 11.10 9.31
CA VAL A 291 -13.20 11.41 9.38
C VAL A 291 -13.73 11.23 10.79
N HIS A 292 -14.31 12.30 11.35
CA HIS A 292 -14.90 12.34 12.68
C HIS A 292 -16.40 12.62 12.57
N THR A 293 -17.20 11.56 12.41
CA THR A 293 -18.63 11.64 12.09
C THR A 293 -19.45 12.43 13.10
N LYS A 294 -19.14 12.35 14.40
CA LYS A 294 -19.92 12.98 15.48
C LYS A 294 -19.49 14.41 15.85
N ARG A 295 -18.45 14.96 15.23
CA ARG A 295 -17.87 16.25 15.64
C ARG A 295 -18.58 17.47 15.02
N TYR A 296 -19.24 17.30 13.86
CA TYR A 296 -19.85 18.39 13.10
C TYR A 296 -21.17 17.99 12.45
N TYR A 297 -22.11 18.94 12.33
CA TYR A 297 -23.44 18.73 11.73
C TYR A 297 -23.39 18.21 10.29
N SER A 298 -22.45 18.70 9.47
CA SER A 298 -22.24 18.23 8.08
C SER A 298 -21.80 16.77 8.00
N GLY A 299 -20.96 16.31 8.93
CA GLY A 299 -20.56 14.90 9.03
C GLY A 299 -21.75 13.99 9.41
N ASN A 300 -22.61 14.45 10.32
CA ASN A 300 -23.83 13.74 10.69
C ASN A 300 -24.79 13.58 9.50
N ARG A 301 -25.01 14.62 8.69
CA ARG A 301 -25.91 14.52 7.52
C ARG A 301 -25.43 13.50 6.48
N LEU A 302 -24.12 13.39 6.25
CA LEU A 302 -23.58 12.42 5.30
C LEU A 302 -23.73 10.98 5.81
N LEU A 303 -23.56 10.78 7.13
CA LEU A 303 -23.84 9.50 7.79
C LEU A 303 -25.33 9.16 7.77
N GLU A 304 -26.22 10.14 8.01
CA GLU A 304 -27.68 9.98 7.90
C GLU A 304 -28.14 9.64 6.48
N ALA A 305 -27.41 10.11 5.46
CA ALA A 305 -27.62 9.73 4.07
C ALA A 305 -27.16 8.29 3.76
N GLY A 306 -26.50 7.62 4.70
CA GLY A 306 -26.06 6.23 4.60
C GLY A 306 -24.61 6.02 4.18
N ALA A 307 -23.80 7.07 4.10
CA ALA A 307 -22.36 6.92 3.89
C ALA A 307 -21.67 6.41 5.15
N ILE A 308 -20.58 5.65 4.98
CA ILE A 308 -19.78 5.11 6.08
C ILE A 308 -18.46 5.86 6.24
N SER A 309 -17.91 5.88 7.46
CA SER A 309 -16.62 6.53 7.73
C SER A 309 -15.46 5.65 7.28
N GLY A 310 -14.50 6.23 6.55
CA GLY A 310 -13.19 5.64 6.30
C GLY A 310 -12.19 5.84 7.45
N ALA A 311 -12.58 6.50 8.54
CA ALA A 311 -11.70 6.84 9.66
C ALA A 311 -10.45 7.61 9.17
N ASP A 312 -9.25 7.12 9.48
CA ASP A 312 -7.94 7.71 9.15
C ASP A 312 -7.21 6.96 8.02
N ILE A 313 -7.93 6.17 7.22
CA ILE A 313 -7.39 5.42 6.07
C ILE A 313 -6.88 6.37 4.97
N THR A 314 -5.84 5.95 4.24
CA THR A 314 -5.39 6.64 3.03
C THR A 314 -6.34 6.39 1.85
N SER A 315 -6.23 7.19 0.79
CA SER A 315 -7.07 7.00 -0.41
C SER A 315 -6.71 5.70 -1.13
N GLU A 316 -5.43 5.40 -1.20
CA GLU A 316 -4.85 4.19 -1.79
C GLU A 316 -5.37 2.93 -1.09
N ALA A 317 -5.35 2.93 0.24
CA ALA A 317 -5.86 1.82 1.04
C ALA A 317 -7.39 1.74 0.97
N ALA A 318 -8.13 2.86 0.93
CA ALA A 318 -9.58 2.83 0.81
C ALA A 318 -10.05 2.19 -0.51
N ILE A 319 -9.43 2.57 -1.64
CA ILE A 319 -9.74 2.03 -2.96
C ILE A 319 -9.45 0.53 -2.98
N THR A 320 -8.23 0.14 -2.59
CA THR A 320 -7.79 -1.26 -2.65
C THR A 320 -8.53 -2.16 -1.66
N LYS A 321 -8.89 -1.65 -0.48
CA LYS A 321 -9.74 -2.37 0.49
C LYS A 321 -11.14 -2.63 -0.07
N LEU A 322 -11.77 -1.64 -0.71
CA LEU A 322 -13.08 -1.83 -1.34
C LEU A 322 -13.00 -2.85 -2.48
N MET A 323 -11.98 -2.78 -3.33
CA MET A 323 -11.76 -3.76 -4.40
C MET A 323 -11.65 -5.19 -3.84
N HIS A 324 -10.90 -5.36 -2.74
CA HIS A 324 -10.74 -6.63 -2.05
C HIS A 324 -12.06 -7.14 -1.46
N LEU A 325 -12.79 -6.30 -0.72
CA LEU A 325 -14.02 -6.69 -0.05
C LEU A 325 -15.15 -7.02 -1.05
N LEU A 326 -15.29 -6.24 -2.12
CA LEU A 326 -16.27 -6.48 -3.19
C LEU A 326 -15.99 -7.79 -3.95
N ALA A 327 -14.71 -8.18 -4.09
CA ALA A 327 -14.36 -9.47 -4.67
C ALA A 327 -14.69 -10.65 -3.73
N ARG A 328 -14.75 -10.42 -2.42
CA ARG A 328 -15.03 -11.45 -1.40
C ARG A 328 -16.50 -11.68 -1.11
N SER A 329 -17.33 -10.65 -1.31
CA SER A 329 -18.76 -10.73 -0.98
C SER A 329 -19.58 -9.94 -1.99
N CYS A 330 -20.70 -10.54 -2.42
CA CYS A 330 -21.73 -9.84 -3.18
C CYS A 330 -22.75 -9.11 -2.29
N ASP A 331 -22.69 -9.31 -0.96
CA ASP A 331 -23.57 -8.65 -0.01
C ASP A 331 -23.02 -7.27 0.38
N THR A 332 -23.71 -6.23 -0.11
CA THR A 332 -23.39 -4.82 0.11
C THR A 332 -23.30 -4.47 1.60
N ASP A 333 -24.18 -5.02 2.45
CA ASP A 333 -24.21 -4.70 3.88
C ASP A 333 -23.00 -5.29 4.60
N THR A 334 -22.61 -6.52 4.25
CA THR A 334 -21.36 -7.13 4.72
C THR A 334 -20.15 -6.31 4.30
N VAL A 335 -20.05 -5.91 3.03
CA VAL A 335 -18.92 -5.10 2.55
C VAL A 335 -18.87 -3.76 3.28
N ALA A 336 -20.01 -3.07 3.44
CA ALA A 336 -20.09 -1.80 4.15
C ALA A 336 -19.63 -1.95 5.61
N ARG A 337 -20.06 -3.02 6.31
CA ARG A 337 -19.63 -3.31 7.67
C ARG A 337 -18.13 -3.59 7.76
N GLU A 338 -17.60 -4.48 6.91
CA GLU A 338 -16.18 -4.86 6.92
C GLU A 338 -15.25 -3.71 6.52
N MET A 339 -15.73 -2.79 5.69
CA MET A 339 -14.97 -1.58 5.34
C MET A 339 -14.63 -0.75 6.58
N THR A 340 -15.47 -0.75 7.61
CA THR A 340 -15.25 0.01 8.86
C THR A 340 -14.36 -0.69 9.88
N ILE A 341 -13.95 -1.94 9.63
CA ILE A 341 -13.18 -2.75 10.56
C ILE A 341 -11.73 -2.86 10.06
N PRO A 342 -10.70 -2.53 10.86
CA PRO A 342 -9.31 -2.72 10.46
C PRO A 342 -9.01 -4.19 10.12
N ILE A 343 -8.39 -4.46 8.97
CA ILE A 343 -8.02 -5.82 8.54
C ILE A 343 -6.54 -6.09 8.83
N CYS A 344 -5.68 -5.17 8.43
CA CYS A 344 -4.23 -5.35 8.45
C CYS A 344 -3.48 -4.08 8.88
N GLY A 345 -4.15 -3.23 9.65
CA GLY A 345 -3.57 -2.04 10.27
C GLY A 345 -3.66 -0.78 9.40
N GLU A 346 -4.48 -0.78 8.35
CA GLU A 346 -4.71 0.30 7.40
C GLU A 346 -5.44 1.52 7.99
N MET A 347 -6.17 1.32 9.09
CA MET A 347 -6.88 2.36 9.82
C MET A 347 -6.86 2.07 11.32
N SER A 348 -7.03 3.10 12.13
CA SER A 348 -7.02 3.00 13.58
C SER A 348 -8.41 2.59 14.06
N SER A 349 -8.47 1.66 15.03
CA SER A 349 -9.75 1.32 15.65
C SER A 349 -10.30 2.52 16.42
N GLN A 350 -11.63 2.71 16.43
CA GLN A 350 -12.27 3.83 17.12
C GLN A 350 -11.99 3.85 18.64
N SER A 351 -11.52 2.74 19.22
CA SER A 351 -11.08 2.60 20.61
C SER A 351 -9.62 3.01 20.87
N ALA A 352 -8.80 3.21 19.83
CA ALA A 352 -7.37 3.49 19.95
C ALA A 352 -7.02 4.99 19.88
N VAL A 353 -8.01 5.88 19.74
CA VAL A 353 -7.78 7.33 19.81
C VAL A 353 -7.52 7.70 21.28
N ARG A 354 -6.30 7.47 21.76
CA ARG A 354 -5.76 8.23 22.89
C ARG A 354 -5.41 9.60 22.33
N HIS A 355 -6.29 10.57 22.58
CA HIS A 355 -5.92 11.96 22.39
C HIS A 355 -4.70 12.27 23.27
N PRO A 356 -3.70 13.00 22.76
CA PRO A 356 -2.62 13.54 23.61
C PRO A 356 -3.18 14.45 24.70
#